data_AF-A0A2N2MID1-F1
#
_entry.id   AF-A0A2N2MID1-F1
#
_cell.length_a   1.000
_cell.length_b   1.000
_cell.length_c   1.000
_cell.angle_alpha   90.00
_cell.angle_beta   90.00
_cell.angle_gamma   90.00
#
_symmetry.space_group_name_H-M   'P 1'
#
loop_
_entity.id
_entity.type
_entity.pdbx_description
1 polymer ?
#
loop_
_entity_poly.entity_id
_entity_poly.type
_entity_poly.pdbx_seq_one_letter_code
_entity_poly.pdbx_strand_id
1 'polypeptide(L)'
;MSMKIESQNDFGKLFAFVYWPLATIVGWILGYLFFSILPRDFLMKSMIQNFAATMFWSNVLLTFGLGIFVGAFQEFIIRKTFLRTVWWTVATALGLSIGAAINIIFIGAGVGIFQWLLLRQRVDKAWWWIFICAIVWVLGYGIGTSIGFKIESEIGNPVLARAIGSAISGIIVGFTGGITLFRLSKQRRLQVSENLI
;
A
#
# COMPACT_ATOMS: atom_id res chain seq x y z
N MET A 1 -17.89 35.98 5.54
CA MET A 1 -17.54 34.69 6.18
C MET A 1 -16.97 33.63 5.22
N SER A 2 -16.79 33.92 3.91
CA SER A 2 -16.31 32.92 2.92
C SER A 2 -14.78 32.72 2.88
N MET A 3 -13.98 33.62 3.46
CA MET A 3 -12.52 33.62 3.29
C MET A 3 -11.77 32.55 4.12
N LYS A 4 -12.41 31.93 5.13
CA LYS A 4 -11.77 30.93 6.01
C LYS A 4 -11.81 29.49 5.47
N ILE A 5 -12.57 29.24 4.40
CA ILE A 5 -12.75 27.89 3.82
C ILE A 5 -11.64 27.58 2.81
N GLU A 6 -11.00 28.60 2.23
CA GLU A 6 -10.05 28.42 1.13
C GLU A 6 -8.65 28.01 1.61
N SER A 7 -8.19 28.46 2.78
CA SER A 7 -6.85 28.09 3.29
C SER A 7 -6.76 26.66 3.85
N GLN A 8 -7.87 26.08 4.32
CA GLN A 8 -7.92 24.66 4.70
C GLN A 8 -7.78 23.73 3.48
N ASN A 9 -8.02 24.25 2.28
CA ASN A 9 -8.13 23.45 1.06
C ASN A 9 -6.78 23.07 0.46
N ASP A 10 -5.75 23.92 0.58
CA ASP A 10 -4.41 23.64 0.03
C ASP A 10 -3.60 22.69 0.90
N PHE A 11 -3.82 22.73 2.21
CA PHE A 11 -3.21 21.81 3.16
C PHE A 11 -3.56 20.35 2.79
N GLY A 12 -4.81 20.07 2.45
CA GLY A 12 -5.24 18.73 2.03
C GLY A 12 -4.59 18.23 0.73
N LYS A 13 -4.22 19.12 -0.20
CA LYS A 13 -3.61 18.75 -1.50
C LYS A 13 -2.14 18.36 -1.31
N LEU A 14 -1.38 19.23 -0.65
CA LEU A 14 0.04 18.99 -0.35
C LEU A 14 0.17 17.75 0.55
N PHE A 15 -0.77 17.60 1.49
CA PHE A 15 -0.80 16.49 2.42
C PHE A 15 -0.96 15.14 1.71
N ALA A 16 -1.93 14.99 0.81
CA ALA A 16 -2.14 13.75 0.06
C ALA A 16 -1.00 13.45 -0.93
N PHE A 17 -0.39 14.47 -1.53
CA PHE A 17 0.65 14.26 -2.54
C PHE A 17 2.01 13.89 -1.95
N VAL A 18 2.38 14.46 -0.80
CA VAL A 18 3.71 14.27 -0.20
C VAL A 18 3.69 13.19 0.89
N TYR A 19 2.72 13.23 1.80
CA TYR A 19 2.77 12.36 2.98
C TYR A 19 2.30 10.94 2.68
N TRP A 20 1.44 10.76 1.67
CA TRP A 20 0.98 9.43 1.29
C TRP A 20 2.10 8.56 0.68
N PRO A 21 2.92 9.06 -0.27
CA PRO A 21 4.10 8.31 -0.71
C PRO A 21 5.08 8.03 0.43
N LEU A 22 5.37 9.03 1.27
CA LEU A 22 6.28 8.86 2.40
C LEU A 22 5.79 7.78 3.37
N ALA A 23 4.51 7.81 3.75
CA ALA A 23 3.88 6.79 4.58
C ALA A 23 4.00 5.39 3.97
N THR A 24 3.78 5.28 2.66
CA THR A 24 3.90 4.02 1.93
C THR A 24 5.35 3.51 1.93
N ILE A 25 6.32 4.37 1.61
CA ILE A 25 7.76 4.04 1.62
C ILE A 25 8.21 3.58 3.01
N VAL A 26 7.88 4.34 4.05
CA VAL A 26 8.24 4.01 5.43
C VAL A 26 7.62 2.67 5.85
N GLY A 27 6.34 2.44 5.53
CA GLY A 27 5.69 1.15 5.81
C GLY A 27 6.37 -0.03 5.13
N TRP A 28 6.79 0.13 3.88
CA TRP A 28 7.55 -0.89 3.15
C TRP A 28 8.92 -1.17 3.75
N ILE A 29 9.70 -0.12 4.03
CA ILE A 29 11.05 -0.26 4.59
C ILE A 29 10.97 -0.91 5.96
N LEU A 30 10.14 -0.37 6.86
CA LEU A 30 10.04 -0.88 8.23
C LEU A 30 9.47 -2.28 8.27
N GLY A 31 8.45 -2.57 7.45
CA GLY A 31 7.91 -3.91 7.33
C GLY A 31 8.97 -4.90 6.86
N TYR A 32 9.72 -4.57 5.80
CA TYR A 32 10.78 -5.43 5.30
C TYR A 32 11.89 -5.66 6.35
N LEU A 33 12.35 -4.59 7.00
CA LEU A 33 13.37 -4.67 8.05
C LEU A 33 12.90 -5.53 9.22
N PHE A 34 11.65 -5.37 9.67
CA PHE A 34 11.05 -6.18 10.72
C PHE A 34 11.11 -7.67 10.39
N PHE A 35 10.69 -8.05 9.18
CA PHE A 35 10.74 -9.45 8.74
C PHE A 35 12.16 -9.98 8.52
N SER A 36 13.14 -9.10 8.23
CA SER A 36 14.54 -9.50 8.09
C SER A 36 15.22 -9.87 9.41
N ILE A 37 14.69 -9.37 10.54
CA ILE A 37 15.22 -9.61 11.89
C ILE A 37 14.61 -10.90 12.50
N LEU A 38 13.45 -11.34 12.02
CA LEU A 38 12.81 -12.55 12.55
C LEU A 38 13.74 -13.77 12.40
N PRO A 39 13.87 -14.62 13.44
CA PRO A 39 14.74 -15.79 13.39
C PRO A 39 14.36 -16.66 12.20
N ARG A 40 15.26 -16.80 11.22
CA ARG A 40 14.99 -17.65 10.04
C ARG A 40 14.72 -19.09 10.46
N ASP A 41 15.31 -19.51 11.57
CA ASP A 41 15.18 -20.83 12.17
C ASP A 41 13.73 -21.14 12.57
N PHE A 42 12.97 -20.13 12.99
CA PHE A 42 11.54 -20.28 13.31
C PHE A 42 10.74 -20.61 12.04
N LEU A 43 11.05 -19.95 10.92
CA LEU A 43 10.43 -20.22 9.62
C LEU A 43 10.91 -21.58 9.05
N MET A 44 12.21 -21.86 9.14
CA MET A 44 12.85 -23.05 8.58
C MET A 44 12.45 -24.36 9.27
N LYS A 45 12.24 -24.36 10.60
CA LYS A 45 11.82 -25.59 11.31
C LYS A 45 10.46 -26.10 10.85
N SER A 46 9.57 -25.21 10.41
CA SER A 46 8.28 -25.59 9.81
C SER A 46 8.41 -26.15 8.38
N MET A 47 9.47 -25.79 7.64
CA MET A 47 9.70 -26.21 6.25
C MET A 47 10.00 -27.71 6.08
N ILE A 48 10.47 -28.38 7.13
CA ILE A 48 10.94 -29.78 7.06
C ILE A 48 9.78 -30.77 6.82
N GLN A 49 8.55 -30.41 7.18
CA GLN A 49 7.40 -31.32 7.06
C GLN A 49 6.58 -31.13 5.77
N ASN A 50 6.50 -29.91 5.23
CA ASN A 50 5.77 -29.63 3.99
C ASN A 50 6.27 -28.34 3.33
N PHE A 51 7.25 -28.48 2.42
CA PHE A 51 7.92 -27.34 1.78
C PHE A 51 6.94 -26.41 1.06
N ALA A 52 5.98 -26.96 0.30
CA ALA A 52 5.00 -26.17 -0.44
C ALA A 52 4.06 -25.39 0.48
N ALA A 53 3.51 -26.05 1.50
CA ALA A 53 2.65 -25.38 2.48
C ALA A 53 3.43 -24.28 3.23
N THR A 54 4.70 -24.52 3.54
CA THR A 54 5.49 -23.54 4.29
C THR A 54 5.84 -22.32 3.46
N MET A 55 6.25 -22.49 2.20
CA MET A 55 6.47 -21.37 1.26
C MET A 55 5.20 -20.55 1.05
N PHE A 56 4.04 -21.22 0.96
CA PHE A 56 2.75 -20.55 0.88
C PHE A 56 2.46 -19.73 2.14
N TRP A 57 2.49 -20.34 3.32
CA TRP A 57 2.18 -19.66 4.58
C TRP A 57 3.18 -18.56 4.92
N SER A 58 4.47 -18.74 4.62
CA SER A 58 5.47 -17.69 4.83
C SER A 58 5.18 -16.46 3.98
N ASN A 59 4.78 -16.64 2.72
CA ASN A 59 4.42 -15.54 1.84
C ASN A 59 3.16 -14.82 2.34
N VAL A 60 2.14 -15.56 2.75
CA VAL A 60 0.90 -15.00 3.30
C VAL A 60 1.19 -14.22 4.59
N LEU A 61 1.93 -14.77 5.53
CA LEU A 61 2.25 -14.12 6.80
C LEU A 61 3.14 -12.88 6.62
N LEU A 62 4.13 -12.97 5.74
CA LEU A 62 5.01 -11.84 5.43
C LEU A 62 4.23 -10.69 4.79
N THR A 63 3.40 -11.00 3.79
CA THR A 63 2.59 -9.98 3.11
C THR A 63 1.47 -9.42 4.01
N PHE A 64 0.92 -10.23 4.91
CA PHE A 64 0.00 -9.77 5.95
C PHE A 64 0.66 -8.74 6.86
N GLY A 65 1.82 -9.07 7.43
CA GLY A 65 2.53 -8.14 8.30
C GLY A 65 3.00 -6.89 7.56
N LEU A 66 3.53 -7.01 6.34
CA LEU A 66 3.84 -5.85 5.50
C LEU A 66 2.61 -4.96 5.31
N GLY A 67 1.45 -5.57 5.07
CA GLY A 67 0.20 -4.84 4.90
C GLY A 67 -0.29 -4.15 6.17
N ILE A 68 0.01 -4.69 7.35
CA ILE A 68 -0.19 -3.98 8.62
C ILE A 68 0.68 -2.73 8.67
N PHE A 69 1.97 -2.83 8.36
CA PHE A 69 2.87 -1.67 8.38
C PHE A 69 2.44 -0.60 7.38
N VAL A 70 2.33 -0.97 6.09
CA VAL A 70 1.91 -0.05 5.02
C VAL A 70 0.53 0.53 5.34
N GLY A 71 -0.40 -0.31 5.76
CA GLY A 71 -1.76 0.08 6.12
C GLY A 71 -1.80 1.08 7.29
N ALA A 72 -1.04 0.84 8.35
CA ALA A 72 -1.02 1.70 9.55
C ALA A 72 -0.47 3.10 9.25
N PHE A 73 0.62 3.18 8.47
CA PHE A 73 1.17 4.47 8.06
C PHE A 73 0.22 5.21 7.12
N GLN A 74 -0.39 4.51 6.15
CA GLN A 74 -1.42 5.08 5.28
C GLN A 74 -2.64 5.56 6.07
N GLU A 75 -3.09 4.77 7.03
CA GLU A 75 -4.21 5.10 7.90
C GLU A 75 -3.94 6.37 8.71
N PHE A 76 -2.74 6.50 9.28
CA PHE A 76 -2.35 7.70 10.03
C PHE A 76 -2.53 8.98 9.20
N ILE A 77 -2.19 8.92 7.91
CA ILE A 77 -2.41 9.99 6.95
C ILE A 77 -3.92 10.17 6.68
N ILE A 78 -4.65 9.13 6.30
CA ILE A 78 -6.07 9.25 5.93
C ILE A 78 -6.95 9.67 7.10
N ARG A 79 -6.61 9.34 8.37
CA ARG A 79 -7.35 9.79 9.57
C ARG A 79 -7.56 11.29 9.64
N LYS A 80 -6.66 12.09 9.04
CA LYS A 80 -6.81 13.55 8.96
C LYS A 80 -7.90 13.99 7.97
N THR A 81 -8.26 13.14 7.02
CA THR A 81 -9.20 13.44 5.93
C THR A 81 -10.51 12.64 6.04
N PHE A 82 -10.51 11.46 6.66
CA PHE A 82 -11.66 10.56 6.76
C PHE A 82 -11.80 9.97 8.18
N LEU A 83 -12.93 10.23 8.85
CA LEU A 83 -13.17 9.87 10.27
C LEU A 83 -13.41 8.38 10.59
N ARG A 84 -13.27 7.44 9.63
CA ARG A 84 -13.61 6.01 9.84
C ARG A 84 -12.61 5.05 9.18
N THR A 85 -11.33 5.32 9.42
CA THR A 85 -10.21 4.74 8.67
C THR A 85 -9.51 3.56 9.33
N VAL A 86 -9.97 3.12 10.49
CA VAL A 86 -9.42 1.94 11.20
C VAL A 86 -9.46 0.66 10.36
N TRP A 87 -10.38 0.61 9.40
CA TRP A 87 -10.50 -0.49 8.45
C TRP A 87 -9.49 -0.43 7.31
N TRP A 88 -8.76 0.67 7.12
CA TRP A 88 -7.79 0.82 6.04
C TRP A 88 -6.60 -0.12 6.23
N THR A 89 -6.06 -0.21 7.46
CA THR A 89 -4.99 -1.15 7.77
C THR A 89 -5.42 -2.59 7.53
N VAL A 90 -6.62 -2.94 7.99
CA VAL A 90 -7.20 -4.28 7.80
C VAL A 90 -7.39 -4.58 6.31
N ALA A 91 -7.92 -3.64 5.54
CA ALA A 91 -8.12 -3.78 4.09
C ALA A 91 -6.80 -3.99 3.35
N THR A 92 -5.77 -3.21 3.69
CA THR A 92 -4.43 -3.35 3.08
C THR A 92 -3.78 -4.68 3.44
N ALA A 93 -3.85 -5.09 4.71
CA ALA A 93 -3.30 -6.37 5.18
C ALA A 93 -3.99 -7.57 4.53
N LEU A 94 -5.32 -7.60 4.52
CA LEU A 94 -6.08 -8.68 3.88
C LEU A 94 -5.87 -8.71 2.37
N GLY A 95 -5.88 -7.55 1.72
CA GLY A 95 -5.67 -7.45 0.28
C GLY A 95 -4.29 -7.96 -0.15
N LEU A 96 -3.25 -7.61 0.61
CA LEU A 96 -1.89 -8.12 0.39
C LEU A 96 -1.82 -9.64 0.56
N SER A 97 -2.39 -10.15 1.63
CA SER A 97 -2.31 -11.57 2.00
C SER A 97 -3.07 -12.46 1.05
N ILE A 98 -4.31 -12.09 0.72
CA ILE A 98 -5.16 -12.85 -0.21
C ILE A 98 -4.58 -12.78 -1.61
N GLY A 99 -4.11 -11.61 -2.05
CA GLY A 99 -3.43 -11.48 -3.32
C GLY A 99 -2.21 -12.39 -3.39
N ALA A 100 -1.33 -12.34 -2.38
CA ALA A 100 -0.14 -13.19 -2.31
C ALA A 100 -0.45 -14.69 -2.23
N ALA A 101 -1.53 -15.07 -1.53
CA ALA A 101 -1.99 -16.46 -1.47
C ALA A 101 -2.38 -16.99 -2.85
N ILE A 102 -2.96 -16.16 -3.72
CA ILE A 102 -3.29 -16.54 -5.09
C ILE A 102 -2.02 -16.50 -5.95
N ASN A 103 -1.40 -15.32 -6.06
CA ASN A 103 -0.11 -15.08 -6.72
C ASN A 103 0.33 -13.63 -6.48
N ILE A 104 1.63 -13.38 -6.49
CA ILE A 104 2.19 -12.03 -6.32
C ILE A 104 1.61 -10.99 -7.31
N ILE A 105 1.25 -11.41 -8.53
CA ILE A 105 0.62 -10.51 -9.52
C ILE A 105 -0.78 -10.03 -9.12
N PHE A 106 -1.47 -10.76 -8.24
CA PHE A 106 -2.81 -10.43 -7.76
C PHE A 106 -2.84 -9.58 -6.50
N ILE A 107 -1.68 -9.28 -5.90
CA ILE A 107 -1.58 -8.41 -4.73
C ILE A 107 -2.29 -7.07 -4.95
N GLY A 108 -2.04 -6.43 -6.10
CA GLY A 108 -2.67 -5.15 -6.41
C GLY A 108 -4.20 -5.22 -6.53
N ALA A 109 -4.71 -6.30 -7.13
CA ALA A 109 -6.15 -6.52 -7.23
C ALA A 109 -6.77 -6.76 -5.85
N GLY A 110 -6.14 -7.59 -5.01
CA GLY A 110 -6.58 -7.83 -3.63
C GLY A 110 -6.67 -6.54 -2.82
N VAL A 111 -5.56 -5.78 -2.74
CA VAL A 111 -5.53 -4.48 -2.07
C VAL A 111 -6.58 -3.53 -2.64
N GLY A 112 -6.69 -3.44 -3.96
CA GLY A 112 -7.65 -2.61 -4.66
C GLY A 112 -9.09 -2.94 -4.30
N ILE A 113 -9.47 -4.22 -4.27
CA ILE A 113 -10.84 -4.67 -3.93
C ILE A 113 -11.19 -4.27 -2.49
N PHE A 114 -10.34 -4.60 -1.52
CA PHE A 114 -10.63 -4.31 -0.10
C PHE A 114 -10.68 -2.80 0.18
N GLN A 115 -9.76 -2.02 -0.40
CA GLN A 115 -9.78 -0.56 -0.26
C GLN A 115 -10.96 0.07 -1.01
N TRP A 116 -11.35 -0.48 -2.16
CA TRP A 116 -12.53 -0.03 -2.90
C TRP A 116 -13.81 -0.20 -2.08
N LEU A 117 -13.97 -1.31 -1.34
CA LEU A 117 -15.13 -1.51 -0.45
C LEU A 117 -15.27 -0.39 0.60
N LEU A 118 -14.16 0.19 1.03
CA LEU A 118 -14.15 1.35 1.93
C LEU A 118 -14.43 2.65 1.18
N LEU A 119 -13.84 2.84 0.00
CA LEU A 119 -13.98 4.06 -0.81
C LEU A 119 -15.38 4.22 -1.42
N ARG A 120 -16.02 3.13 -1.84
CA ARG A 120 -17.35 3.15 -2.49
C ARG A 120 -18.46 3.68 -1.58
N GLN A 121 -18.24 3.67 -0.26
CA GLN A 121 -19.17 4.27 0.70
C GLN A 121 -19.17 5.81 0.65
N ARG A 122 -18.22 6.42 -0.07
CA ARG A 122 -18.02 7.88 -0.09
C ARG A 122 -17.87 8.48 -1.48
N VAL A 123 -17.57 7.67 -2.50
CA VAL A 123 -17.35 8.11 -3.89
C VAL A 123 -17.95 7.08 -4.84
N ASP A 124 -18.96 7.46 -5.61
CA ASP A 124 -19.72 6.53 -6.47
C ASP A 124 -18.87 5.90 -7.57
N LYS A 125 -17.86 6.62 -8.06
CA LYS A 125 -16.98 6.20 -9.16
C LYS A 125 -15.65 5.63 -8.68
N ALA A 126 -15.58 5.12 -7.44
CA ALA A 126 -14.35 4.56 -6.87
C ALA A 126 -13.87 3.25 -7.49
N TRP A 127 -14.66 2.58 -8.34
CA TRP A 127 -14.34 1.24 -8.87
C TRP A 127 -13.05 1.20 -9.71
N TRP A 128 -12.67 2.31 -10.36
CA TRP A 128 -11.40 2.43 -11.09
C TRP A 128 -10.17 2.24 -10.20
N TRP A 129 -10.31 2.41 -8.87
CA TRP A 129 -9.26 2.18 -7.88
C TRP A 129 -8.65 0.77 -8.01
N ILE A 130 -9.48 -0.24 -8.26
CA ILE A 130 -9.05 -1.64 -8.37
C ILE A 130 -8.04 -1.80 -9.51
N PHE A 131 -8.37 -1.26 -10.68
CA PHE A 131 -7.53 -1.35 -11.88
C PHE A 131 -6.20 -0.62 -11.69
N ILE A 132 -6.24 0.58 -11.09
CA ILE A 132 -5.04 1.36 -10.79
C ILE A 132 -4.15 0.58 -9.83
N CYS A 133 -4.71 0.03 -8.74
CA CYS A 133 -3.93 -0.78 -7.80
C CYS A 133 -3.32 -2.01 -8.48
N ALA A 134 -4.07 -2.75 -9.29
CA ALA A 134 -3.57 -3.91 -10.00
C ALA A 134 -2.35 -3.57 -10.89
N ILE A 135 -2.48 -2.55 -11.74
CA ILE A 135 -1.42 -2.14 -12.67
C ILE A 135 -0.20 -1.62 -11.92
N VAL A 136 -0.42 -0.72 -10.97
CA VAL A 136 0.66 -0.04 -10.25
C VAL A 136 1.46 -1.01 -9.39
N TRP A 137 0.81 -2.02 -8.82
CA TRP A 137 1.51 -3.05 -8.06
C TRP A 137 2.40 -3.91 -8.94
N VAL A 138 1.91 -4.36 -10.10
CA VAL A 138 2.73 -5.14 -11.04
C VAL A 138 3.94 -4.33 -11.50
N LEU A 139 3.73 -3.07 -11.88
CA LEU A 139 4.81 -2.18 -12.31
C LEU A 139 5.78 -1.84 -11.17
N GLY A 140 5.25 -1.41 -10.02
CA GLY A 140 6.03 -1.00 -8.87
C GLY A 140 6.88 -2.13 -8.32
N TYR A 141 6.27 -3.30 -8.13
CA TYR A 141 6.97 -4.50 -7.67
C TYR A 141 8.01 -4.95 -8.70
N GLY A 142 7.64 -5.09 -9.98
CA GLY A 142 8.56 -5.55 -11.02
C GLY A 142 9.77 -4.63 -11.20
N ILE A 143 9.57 -3.31 -11.21
CA ILE A 143 10.65 -2.32 -11.28
C ILE A 143 11.51 -2.39 -10.02
N GLY A 144 10.89 -2.38 -8.84
CA GLY A 144 11.58 -2.42 -7.56
C GLY A 144 12.44 -3.68 -7.39
N THR A 145 11.91 -4.86 -7.70
CA THR A 145 12.68 -6.11 -7.63
C THR A 145 13.81 -6.16 -8.64
N SER A 146 13.59 -5.67 -9.86
CA SER A 146 14.64 -5.65 -10.90
C SER A 146 15.82 -4.78 -10.49
N ILE A 147 15.54 -3.58 -9.94
CA ILE A 147 16.57 -2.69 -9.43
C ILE A 147 17.24 -3.31 -8.19
N GLY A 148 16.46 -3.91 -7.29
CA GLY A 148 16.99 -4.62 -6.13
C GLY A 148 17.99 -5.71 -6.52
N PHE A 149 17.64 -6.58 -7.47
CA PHE A 149 18.56 -7.64 -7.93
C PHE A 149 19.83 -7.09 -8.58
N LYS A 150 19.71 -6.01 -9.37
CA LYS A 150 20.88 -5.36 -9.95
C LYS A 150 21.81 -4.83 -8.86
N ILE A 151 21.28 -4.14 -7.86
CA ILE A 151 22.05 -3.64 -6.71
C ILE A 151 22.66 -4.78 -5.90
N GLU A 152 21.94 -5.88 -5.70
CA GLU A 152 22.45 -7.07 -5.01
C GLU A 152 23.68 -7.63 -5.73
N SER A 153 23.64 -7.70 -7.06
CA SER A 153 24.77 -8.18 -7.87
C SER A 153 26.00 -7.27 -7.83
N GLU A 154 25.81 -5.97 -7.59
CA GLU A 154 26.90 -4.98 -7.54
C GLU A 154 27.50 -4.83 -6.13
N ILE A 155 26.67 -4.85 -5.08
CA ILE A 155 27.10 -4.57 -3.70
C ILE A 155 27.37 -5.85 -2.89
N GLY A 156 26.77 -6.98 -3.27
CA GLY A 156 26.88 -8.25 -2.52
C GLY A 156 26.13 -8.27 -1.18
N ASN A 157 25.30 -7.25 -0.91
CA ASN A 157 24.47 -7.19 0.30
C ASN A 157 22.97 -7.38 -0.03
N PRO A 158 22.43 -8.60 0.13
CA PRO A 158 21.04 -8.90 -0.26
C PRO A 158 20.00 -8.17 0.59
N VAL A 159 20.31 -7.85 1.85
CA VAL A 159 19.35 -7.16 2.74
C VAL A 159 19.17 -5.72 2.30
N LEU A 160 20.29 -5.00 2.09
CA LEU A 160 20.27 -3.62 1.63
C LEU A 160 19.62 -3.50 0.24
N ALA A 161 19.99 -4.38 -0.68
CA ALA A 161 19.49 -4.37 -2.05
C ALA A 161 17.97 -4.55 -2.12
N ARG A 162 17.41 -5.50 -1.36
CA ARG A 162 15.97 -5.72 -1.27
C ARG A 162 15.23 -4.60 -0.54
N ALA A 163 15.85 -3.99 0.48
CA ALA A 163 15.28 -2.81 1.13
C ALA A 163 15.16 -1.64 0.15
N ILE A 164 16.17 -1.41 -0.69
CA ILE A 164 16.14 -0.39 -1.76
C ILE A 164 15.07 -0.73 -2.80
N GLY A 165 15.00 -1.98 -3.28
CA GLY A 165 13.96 -2.41 -4.22
C GLY A 165 12.54 -2.25 -3.67
N SER A 166 12.36 -2.53 -2.37
CA SER A 166 11.08 -2.32 -1.66
C SER A 166 10.75 -0.84 -1.54
N ALA A 167 11.74 0.01 -1.24
CA ALA A 167 11.54 1.47 -1.19
C ALA A 167 11.11 2.02 -2.55
N ILE A 168 11.72 1.57 -3.64
CA ILE A 168 11.34 1.95 -5.01
C ILE A 168 9.91 1.53 -5.33
N SER A 169 9.53 0.31 -4.97
CA SER A 169 8.14 -0.18 -5.09
C SER A 169 7.18 0.73 -4.32
N GLY A 170 7.55 1.10 -3.08
CA GLY A 170 6.79 2.00 -2.23
C GLY A 170 6.64 3.41 -2.81
N ILE A 171 7.67 3.94 -3.48
CA ILE A 171 7.61 5.22 -4.20
C ILE A 171 6.54 5.14 -5.29
N ILE A 172 6.64 4.16 -6.19
CA ILE A 172 5.74 4.03 -7.35
C ILE A 172 4.28 3.84 -6.90
N VAL A 173 4.06 2.93 -5.95
CA VAL A 173 2.72 2.65 -5.40
C VAL A 173 2.19 3.85 -4.63
N GLY A 174 3.05 4.47 -3.82
CA GLY A 174 2.74 5.65 -3.03
C GLY A 174 2.29 6.82 -3.89
N PHE A 175 3.13 7.30 -4.81
CA PHE A 175 2.78 8.45 -5.66
C PHE A 175 1.50 8.23 -6.46
N THR A 176 1.36 7.06 -7.07
CA THR A 176 0.15 6.78 -7.87
C THR A 176 -1.11 6.69 -7.01
N GLY A 177 -1.02 6.08 -5.83
CA GLY A 177 -2.11 6.02 -4.86
C GLY A 177 -2.51 7.41 -4.35
N GLY A 178 -1.52 8.26 -4.03
CA GLY A 178 -1.74 9.62 -3.55
C GLY A 178 -2.43 10.51 -4.59
N ILE A 179 -1.97 10.46 -5.84
CA ILE A 179 -2.60 11.18 -6.96
C ILE A 179 -4.04 10.72 -7.17
N THR A 180 -4.28 9.41 -7.13
CA THR A 180 -5.61 8.85 -7.35
C THR A 180 -6.57 9.22 -6.21
N LEU A 181 -6.14 9.11 -4.94
CA LEU A 181 -6.93 9.55 -3.78
C LEU A 181 -7.23 11.04 -3.84
N PHE A 182 -6.26 11.85 -4.27
CA PHE A 182 -6.48 13.28 -4.47
C PHE A 182 -7.59 13.53 -5.51
N ARG A 183 -7.57 12.84 -6.66
CA ARG A 183 -8.62 12.94 -7.68
C ARG A 183 -9.99 12.51 -7.15
N LEU A 184 -10.07 11.39 -6.42
CA LEU A 184 -11.31 10.91 -5.81
C LEU A 184 -11.85 11.91 -4.76
N SER A 185 -10.97 12.55 -3.99
CA SER A 185 -11.37 13.59 -3.03
C SER A 185 -11.97 14.82 -3.72
N LYS A 186 -11.48 15.17 -4.92
CA LYS A 186 -12.03 16.26 -5.74
C LYS A 186 -13.40 15.89 -6.29
N GLN A 187 -13.57 14.68 -6.81
CA GLN A 187 -14.87 14.20 -7.32
C GLN A 187 -15.96 14.23 -6.23
N ARG A 188 -15.65 13.76 -5.03
CA ARG A 188 -16.59 13.79 -3.90
C ARG A 188 -17.11 15.20 -3.60
N ARG A 189 -16.23 16.21 -3.65
CA ARG A 189 -16.61 17.60 -3.38
C ARG A 189 -17.60 18.13 -4.42
N LEU A 190 -17.37 17.81 -5.69
CA LEU A 190 -18.28 18.19 -6.78
C LEU A 190 -19.66 17.57 -6.61
N GLN A 191 -19.72 16.29 -6.24
CA GLN A 191 -21.00 15.60 -5.96
C GLN A 191 -21.76 16.24 -4.81
N VAL A 192 -21.08 16.66 -3.74
CA VAL A 192 -21.73 17.36 -2.62
C VAL A 192 -22.26 18.73 -3.04
N SER A 193 -21.54 19.49 -3.88
CA SER A 193 -22.04 20.78 -4.36
C SER A 193 -23.23 20.66 -5.31
N GLU A 194 -23.26 19.63 -6.15
CA GLU A 194 -24.38 19.36 -7.07
C GLU A 194 -25.67 19.02 -6.32
N ASN A 195 -25.57 18.31 -5.18
CA ASN A 195 -26.73 17.93 -4.36
C ASN A 195 -27.30 19.08 -3.49
N LEU A 196 -26.64 20.25 -3.45
CA LEU A 196 -27.09 21.42 -2.67
C LEU A 196 -27.84 22.45 -3.52
N ILE A 197 -27.89 22.27 -4.84
CA ILE A 197 -28.60 23.13 -5.80
C ILE A 197 -29.96 22.51 -6.10
#